data_AF-A0A7V9TW36-F1
#
_entry.id   AF-A0A7V9TW36-F1
#
_cell.length_a   1.000
_cell.length_b   1.000
_cell.length_c   1.000
_cell.angle_alpha   90.00
_cell.angle_beta   90.00
_cell.angle_gamma   90.00
#
_symmetry.space_group_name_H-M   'P 1'
#
loop_
_entity.id
_entity.type
_entity.pdbx_description
1 polymer ?
#
loop_
_entity_poly.entity_id
_entity_poly.type
_entity_poly.pdbx_seq_one_letter_code
_entity_poly.pdbx_strand_id
1 'polypeptide(L)'
;MKLFTLFALIGLSLLLLSSASQINCDVSAQDAKKPPETIILAKESKLGQVTFHHLDHITKNRSADGTKPIACVECHHTAQPAAEALKHPPHKTVWPADRTTTLTAELLEKDPTAPAVNICTDCHARAETKPKLLPEIPKLKFEGSDEPTILTNQQAFHRNCGACHDAVVKARPDLTPPPPTSKKCVACHKKIAA
;
A
#
# COMPACT_ATOMS: atom_id res chain seq x y z
N MET A 1 10.75 -44.21 31.50
CA MET A 1 10.91 -43.75 30.10
C MET A 1 9.66 -43.13 29.45
N LYS A 2 8.51 -43.02 30.14
CA LYS A 2 7.29 -42.41 29.56
C LYS A 2 7.02 -40.95 30.01
N LEU A 3 7.72 -40.45 31.03
CA LEU A 3 7.55 -39.06 31.51
C LEU A 3 8.39 -38.05 30.73
N PHE A 4 9.52 -38.45 30.14
CA PHE A 4 10.42 -37.53 29.43
C PHE A 4 9.94 -37.16 28.02
N THR A 5 9.07 -37.97 27.42
CA THR A 5 8.47 -37.70 26.11
C THR A 5 7.36 -36.64 26.15
N LEU A 6 6.71 -36.43 27.30
CA LEU A 6 5.63 -35.44 27.42
C LEU A 6 6.16 -34.00 27.52
N PHE A 7 7.32 -33.80 28.17
CA PHE A 7 7.94 -32.47 28.28
C PHE A 7 8.59 -31.99 26.97
N ALA A 8 9.07 -32.89 26.12
CA ALA A 8 9.64 -32.54 24.82
C ALA A 8 8.57 -32.00 23.83
N LEU A 9 7.34 -32.49 23.91
CA LEU A 9 6.22 -32.05 23.06
C LEU A 9 5.67 -30.67 23.44
N ILE A 10 5.70 -30.32 24.73
CA ILE A 10 5.24 -28.99 25.20
C ILE A 10 6.28 -27.91 24.86
N GLY A 11 7.58 -28.23 24.96
CA GLY A 11 8.65 -27.31 24.56
C GLY A 11 8.66 -27.00 23.07
N LEU A 12 8.38 -27.99 22.21
CA LEU A 12 8.33 -27.80 20.76
C LEU A 12 7.07 -27.02 20.32
N SER A 13 5.99 -27.11 21.09
CA SER A 13 4.75 -26.35 20.84
C SER A 13 4.87 -24.87 21.20
N LEU A 14 5.68 -24.50 22.21
CA LEU A 14 5.93 -23.09 22.54
C LEU A 14 6.90 -22.40 21.57
N LEU A 15 7.77 -23.14 20.89
CA LEU A 15 8.75 -22.59 19.93
C LEU A 15 8.14 -22.24 18.56
N LEU A 16 6.90 -22.66 18.28
CA LEU A 16 6.21 -22.34 17.03
C LEU A 16 5.27 -21.11 17.12
N LEU A 17 5.12 -20.49 18.30
CA LEU A 17 4.28 -19.29 18.49
C LEU A 17 5.03 -17.95 18.38
N SER A 18 6.35 -17.94 18.19
CA SER A 18 7.14 -16.71 18.19
C SER A 18 7.45 -16.14 16.79
N SER A 19 6.94 -16.73 15.71
CA SER A 19 7.03 -16.13 14.37
C SER A 19 5.90 -15.14 14.10
N ALA A 20 5.70 -14.19 15.01
CA ALA A 20 5.06 -12.94 14.63
C ALA A 20 6.10 -12.20 13.79
N SER A 21 6.07 -12.39 12.46
CA SER A 21 6.77 -11.53 11.52
C SER A 21 6.29 -10.10 11.76
N GLN A 22 7.02 -9.36 12.59
CA GLN A 22 6.93 -7.91 12.64
C GLN A 22 7.32 -7.43 11.25
N ILE A 23 6.32 -7.10 10.44
CA ILE A 23 6.51 -6.40 9.18
C ILE A 23 6.96 -4.99 9.57
N ASN A 24 8.25 -4.84 9.83
CA ASN A 24 8.90 -3.54 9.83
C ASN A 24 8.92 -3.09 8.37
N CYS A 25 7.87 -2.37 7.96
CA CYS A 25 8.09 -1.31 6.99
C CYS A 25 9.14 -0.42 7.65
N ASP A 26 10.37 -0.46 7.16
CA ASP A 26 11.38 0.54 7.52
C ASP A 26 10.95 1.85 6.87
N VAL A 27 9.91 2.45 7.44
CA VAL A 27 9.87 3.90 7.56
C VAL A 27 10.90 4.15 8.66
N SER A 28 12.18 4.12 8.29
CA SER A 28 13.27 4.62 9.14
C SER A 28 12.78 5.92 9.76
N ALA A 29 13.03 6.14 11.05
CA ALA A 29 12.53 7.23 11.90
C ALA A 29 12.68 8.65 11.29
N GLN A 30 11.95 8.89 10.22
CA GLN A 30 11.80 10.14 9.52
C GLN A 30 10.60 10.82 10.14
N ASP A 31 10.75 12.12 10.35
CA ASP A 31 9.71 13.01 10.83
C ASP A 31 8.39 12.67 10.14
N ALA A 32 7.38 12.21 10.89
CA ALA A 32 6.10 11.73 10.36
C ALA A 32 5.35 12.81 9.56
N LYS A 33 5.87 14.04 9.56
CA LYS A 33 5.40 15.22 8.85
C LYS A 33 6.00 15.39 7.46
N LYS A 34 7.03 14.64 7.10
CA LYS A 34 7.63 14.68 5.76
C LYS A 34 7.39 13.37 5.03
N PRO A 35 6.94 13.43 3.77
CA PRO A 35 6.89 12.25 2.92
C PRO A 35 8.26 11.57 2.85
N PRO A 36 8.34 10.24 3.03
CA PRO A 36 9.60 9.53 2.86
C PRO A 36 10.07 9.68 1.42
N GLU A 37 11.39 9.74 1.22
CA GLU A 37 11.95 9.80 -0.14
C GLU A 37 11.72 8.47 -0.87
N THR A 38 12.09 7.38 -0.20
CA THR A 38 12.01 6.01 -0.72
C THR A 38 11.36 5.10 0.32
N ILE A 39 10.53 4.18 -0.15
CA ILE A 39 9.87 3.15 0.66
C ILE A 39 10.23 1.79 0.09
N ILE A 40 10.62 0.84 0.95
CA ILE A 40 10.78 -0.55 0.56
C ILE A 40 9.46 -1.29 0.78
N LEU A 41 8.84 -1.71 -0.31
CA LEU A 41 7.59 -2.45 -0.33
C LEU A 41 7.84 -3.93 -0.66
N ALA A 42 6.88 -4.78 -0.29
CA ALA A 42 6.86 -6.19 -0.67
C ALA A 42 8.17 -6.95 -0.35
N LYS A 43 8.80 -6.67 0.80
CA LYS A 43 10.05 -7.31 1.26
C LYS A 43 10.00 -8.84 1.15
N GLU A 44 8.84 -9.42 1.42
CA GLU A 44 8.61 -10.88 1.42
C GLU A 44 8.09 -11.43 0.08
N SER A 45 8.08 -10.62 -0.99
CA SER A 45 7.67 -11.10 -2.31
C SER A 45 8.68 -12.09 -2.88
N LYS A 46 8.17 -13.20 -3.43
CA LYS A 46 8.98 -14.21 -4.14
C LYS A 46 9.72 -13.63 -5.37
N LEU A 47 9.22 -12.54 -5.94
CA LEU A 47 9.85 -11.86 -7.08
C LEU A 47 10.90 -10.82 -6.64
N GLY A 48 11.07 -10.62 -5.33
CA GLY A 48 11.92 -9.60 -4.75
C GLY A 48 11.15 -8.35 -4.33
N GLN A 49 11.83 -7.50 -3.56
CA GLN A 49 11.27 -6.27 -3.03
C GLN A 49 11.03 -5.23 -4.12
N VAL A 50 10.22 -4.24 -3.79
CA VAL A 50 9.96 -3.07 -4.65
C VAL A 50 10.52 -1.84 -3.96
N THR A 51 11.46 -1.17 -4.60
CA THR A 51 11.94 0.15 -4.18
C THR A 51 11.01 1.20 -4.78
N PHE A 52 10.22 1.87 -3.95
CA PHE A 52 9.28 2.90 -4.36
C PHE A 52 9.82 4.29 -4.04
N HIS A 53 10.09 5.09 -5.06
CA HIS A 53 10.54 6.48 -4.90
C HIS A 53 9.33 7.40 -4.67
N HIS A 54 8.87 7.47 -3.43
CA HIS A 54 7.66 8.19 -3.05
C HIS A 54 7.73 9.69 -3.39
N LEU A 55 8.84 10.35 -3.07
CA LEU A 55 8.99 11.80 -3.33
C LEU A 55 8.92 12.13 -4.83
N ASP A 56 9.48 11.28 -5.69
CA ASP A 56 9.41 11.43 -7.14
C ASP A 56 7.98 11.44 -7.67
N HIS A 57 7.08 10.64 -7.08
CA HIS A 57 5.69 10.56 -7.53
C HIS A 57 4.89 11.81 -7.15
N ILE A 58 5.20 12.43 -6.01
CA ILE A 58 4.45 13.57 -5.49
C ILE A 58 5.07 14.94 -5.81
N THR A 59 6.29 14.98 -6.36
CA THR A 59 6.97 16.25 -6.70
C THR A 59 7.28 16.42 -8.19
N LYS A 60 7.48 15.34 -8.94
CA LYS A 60 7.72 15.40 -10.39
C LYS A 60 6.41 15.21 -11.15
N ASN A 61 6.37 15.66 -12.40
CA ASN A 61 5.20 15.51 -13.28
C ASN A 61 4.97 14.06 -13.73
N ARG A 62 4.50 13.23 -12.80
CA ARG A 62 4.29 11.78 -12.93
C ARG A 62 2.82 11.37 -13.05
N SER A 63 1.89 12.32 -13.10
CA SER A 63 0.50 12.06 -13.50
C SER A 63 0.43 11.37 -14.87
N ALA A 64 -0.72 10.75 -15.14
CA ALA A 64 -0.95 10.00 -16.38
C ALA A 64 -0.64 10.81 -17.65
N ASP A 65 -1.08 12.06 -17.69
CA ASP A 65 -0.82 13.01 -18.80
C ASP A 65 0.56 13.69 -18.70
N GLY A 66 1.23 13.61 -17.54
CA GLY A 66 2.53 14.20 -17.30
C GLY A 66 2.52 15.71 -17.11
N THR A 67 1.38 16.32 -16.79
CA THR A 67 1.28 17.77 -16.64
C THR A 67 1.49 18.23 -15.20
N LYS A 68 1.25 17.35 -14.23
CA LYS A 68 1.31 17.65 -12.78
C LYS A 68 1.89 16.51 -11.93
N PRO A 69 2.30 16.78 -10.69
CA PRO A 69 2.56 15.74 -9.70
C PRO A 69 1.31 14.94 -9.35
N ILE A 70 1.49 13.73 -8.83
CA ILE A 70 0.39 12.89 -8.34
C ILE A 70 -0.07 13.44 -6.99
N ALA A 71 -1.37 13.71 -6.84
CA ALA A 71 -1.92 14.19 -5.57
C ALA A 71 -1.89 13.10 -4.50
N CYS A 72 -1.71 13.47 -3.23
CA CYS A 72 -1.56 12.50 -2.13
C CYS A 72 -2.74 11.51 -2.05
N VAL A 73 -3.96 12.00 -2.28
CA VAL A 73 -5.19 11.19 -2.24
C VAL A 73 -5.40 10.29 -3.45
N GLU A 74 -4.58 10.41 -4.51
CA GLU A 74 -4.58 9.42 -5.60
C GLU A 74 -4.00 8.08 -5.14
N CYS A 75 -3.14 8.07 -4.10
CA CYS A 75 -2.61 6.85 -3.48
C CYS A 75 -3.21 6.61 -2.08
N HIS A 76 -3.26 7.64 -1.23
CA HIS A 76 -3.88 7.60 0.10
C HIS A 76 -5.38 7.93 0.00
N HIS A 77 -6.12 7.17 -0.79
CA HIS A 77 -7.49 7.49 -1.18
C HIS A 77 -8.51 7.55 -0.02
N THR A 78 -8.20 6.98 1.14
CA THR A 78 -9.04 7.08 2.34
C THR A 78 -8.80 8.38 3.11
N ALA A 79 -7.75 9.11 2.78
CA ALA A 79 -7.27 10.29 3.50
C ALA A 79 -7.97 11.57 3.02
N GLN A 80 -9.30 11.54 2.94
CA GLN A 80 -10.14 12.65 2.50
C GLN A 80 -11.53 12.58 3.17
N PRO A 81 -12.32 13.67 3.12
CA PRO A 81 -13.69 13.66 3.64
C PRO A 81 -14.58 12.68 2.88
N ALA A 82 -15.59 12.13 3.55
CA ALA A 82 -16.55 11.21 2.95
C ALA A 82 -17.23 11.80 1.70
N ALA A 83 -17.56 13.09 1.74
CA ALA A 83 -18.16 13.81 0.61
C ALA A 83 -17.25 13.86 -0.63
N GLU A 84 -15.92 13.86 -0.45
CA GLU A 84 -14.96 13.81 -1.55
C GLU A 84 -14.76 12.39 -2.06
N ALA A 85 -14.62 11.41 -1.16
CA ALA A 85 -14.47 10.01 -1.56
C ALA A 85 -15.64 9.53 -2.43
N LEU A 86 -16.88 9.92 -2.09
CA LEU A 86 -18.09 9.57 -2.84
C LEU A 86 -18.09 10.04 -4.31
N LYS A 87 -17.28 11.04 -4.67
CA LYS A 87 -17.15 11.52 -6.06
C LYS A 87 -16.31 10.57 -6.93
N HIS A 88 -15.61 9.61 -6.32
CA HIS A 88 -14.66 8.73 -7.00
C HIS A 88 -15.06 7.26 -6.84
N PRO A 89 -16.14 6.79 -7.48
CA PRO A 89 -16.51 5.37 -7.42
C PRO A 89 -15.35 4.50 -7.94
N PRO A 90 -15.12 3.33 -7.33
CA PRO A 90 -15.93 2.72 -6.27
C PRO A 90 -15.45 3.02 -4.85
N HIS A 91 -14.59 4.02 -4.66
CA HIS A 91 -14.05 4.36 -3.34
C HIS A 91 -15.14 4.94 -2.43
N LYS A 92 -15.48 4.21 -1.37
CA LYS A 92 -16.48 4.64 -0.37
C LYS A 92 -15.92 4.74 1.04
N THR A 93 -14.69 4.28 1.25
CA THR A 93 -14.08 4.20 2.57
C THR A 93 -13.20 5.42 2.80
N VAL A 94 -13.38 6.06 3.95
CA VAL A 94 -12.51 7.12 4.47
C VAL A 94 -11.97 6.70 5.82
N TRP A 95 -10.79 7.20 6.18
CA TRP A 95 -10.20 6.96 7.50
C TRP A 95 -9.42 8.19 8.02
N PRO A 96 -9.64 8.57 9.29
CA PRO A 96 -10.72 8.10 10.17
C PRO A 96 -12.11 8.46 9.62
N ALA A 97 -13.17 7.84 10.14
CA ALA A 97 -14.53 7.98 9.59
C ALA A 97 -15.07 9.42 9.65
N ASP A 98 -14.57 10.21 10.60
CA ASP A 98 -14.90 11.61 10.87
C ASP A 98 -13.90 12.60 10.23
N ARG A 99 -13.04 12.12 9.32
CA ARG A 99 -12.04 12.98 8.66
C ARG A 99 -12.70 14.15 7.92
N THR A 100 -12.27 15.36 8.25
CA THR A 100 -12.76 16.61 7.64
C THR A 100 -11.78 17.25 6.67
N THR A 101 -10.55 16.72 6.57
CA THR A 101 -9.48 17.29 5.74
C THR A 101 -9.03 16.33 4.63
N THR A 102 -8.72 16.88 3.47
CA THR A 102 -8.08 16.17 2.36
C THR A 102 -6.57 16.18 2.57
N LEU A 103 -5.93 15.02 2.47
CA LEU A 103 -4.48 14.92 2.58
C LEU A 103 -3.81 15.68 1.43
N THR A 104 -2.97 16.64 1.79
CA THR A 104 -2.07 17.35 0.87
C THR A 104 -0.68 17.44 1.50
N ALA A 105 0.35 17.67 0.69
CA ALA A 105 1.69 17.94 1.20
C ALA A 105 1.71 19.18 2.11
N GLU A 106 0.95 20.22 1.73
CA GLU A 106 0.79 21.44 2.50
C GLU A 106 0.16 21.21 3.88
N LEU A 107 -0.86 20.33 3.96
CA LEU A 107 -1.48 19.98 5.24
C LEU A 107 -0.46 19.33 6.18
N LEU A 108 0.35 18.40 5.69
CA LEU A 108 1.37 17.73 6.51
C LEU A 108 2.47 18.68 6.98
N GLU A 109 2.85 19.64 6.13
CA GLU A 109 3.89 20.62 6.45
C GLU A 109 3.41 21.65 7.48
N LYS A 110 2.17 22.14 7.32
CA LYS A 110 1.67 23.30 8.07
C LYS A 110 0.86 22.95 9.31
N ASP A 111 0.19 21.79 9.32
CA ASP A 111 -0.67 21.40 10.43
C ASP A 111 -0.01 20.30 11.29
N PRO A 112 0.52 20.63 12.47
CA PRO A 112 1.12 19.64 13.36
C PRO A 112 0.09 18.63 13.92
N THR A 113 -1.22 18.92 13.77
CA THR A 113 -2.33 18.06 14.18
C THR A 113 -2.96 17.28 13.03
N ALA A 114 -2.36 17.37 11.82
CA ALA A 114 -2.82 16.64 10.66
C ALA A 114 -2.98 15.14 10.98
N PRO A 115 -4.09 14.50 10.56
CA PRO A 115 -4.29 13.08 10.79
C PRO A 115 -3.15 12.25 10.19
N ALA A 116 -2.71 11.22 10.92
CA ALA A 116 -1.65 10.33 10.46
C ALA A 116 -1.97 9.74 9.08
N VAL A 117 -0.93 9.66 8.24
CA VAL A 117 -1.02 9.02 6.93
C VAL A 117 -0.81 7.52 7.11
N ASN A 118 -1.86 6.74 6.88
CA ASN A 118 -1.81 5.29 7.04
C ASN A 118 -1.19 4.63 5.81
N ILE A 119 -0.50 3.51 6.03
CA ILE A 119 0.07 2.70 4.95
C ILE A 119 -0.98 1.72 4.43
N CYS A 120 -0.83 1.29 3.17
CA CYS A 120 -1.82 0.44 2.51
C CYS A 120 -2.17 -0.81 3.33
N THR A 121 -1.18 -1.43 3.97
CA THR A 121 -1.34 -2.68 4.75
C THR A 121 -2.13 -2.53 6.03
N ASP A 122 -2.33 -1.30 6.53
CA ASP A 122 -3.14 -1.06 7.72
C ASP A 122 -4.64 -1.34 7.47
N CYS A 123 -5.09 -1.15 6.23
CA CYS A 123 -6.46 -1.46 5.77
C CYS A 123 -6.50 -2.69 4.86
N HIS A 124 -5.56 -2.80 3.93
CA HIS A 124 -5.44 -3.90 2.98
C HIS A 124 -4.47 -4.94 3.53
N ALA A 125 -4.92 -5.76 4.48
CA ALA A 125 -4.06 -6.80 5.06
C ALA A 125 -3.71 -7.90 4.03
N ARG A 126 -2.80 -8.80 4.40
CA ARG A 126 -2.56 -10.03 3.61
C ARG A 126 -3.80 -10.91 3.64
N ALA A 127 -3.89 -11.82 2.66
CA ALA A 127 -4.92 -12.86 2.68
C ALA A 127 -4.94 -13.55 4.06
N GLU A 128 -6.15 -13.79 4.56
CA GLU A 128 -6.39 -14.49 5.85
C GLU A 128 -5.87 -13.76 7.09
N THR A 129 -5.43 -12.50 6.97
CA THR A 129 -5.02 -11.68 8.11
C THR A 129 -6.00 -10.55 8.37
N LYS A 130 -6.18 -10.18 9.64
CA LYS A 130 -7.05 -9.07 10.03
C LYS A 130 -6.35 -7.73 9.79
N PRO A 131 -6.99 -6.74 9.14
CA PRO A 131 -6.45 -5.39 9.06
C PRO A 131 -6.31 -4.73 10.43
N LYS A 132 -5.39 -3.77 10.51
CA LYS A 132 -5.15 -2.99 11.72
C LYS A 132 -6.28 -2.00 12.00
N LEU A 133 -6.77 -1.34 10.94
CA LEU A 133 -7.71 -0.22 11.06
C LEU A 133 -9.16 -0.59 10.74
N LEU A 134 -9.38 -1.69 10.03
CA LEU A 134 -10.71 -2.09 9.56
C LEU A 134 -11.13 -3.44 10.16
N PRO A 135 -12.44 -3.69 10.31
CA PRO A 135 -12.94 -4.97 10.83
C PRO A 135 -12.61 -6.16 9.92
N GLU A 136 -12.61 -5.94 8.61
CA GLU A 136 -12.25 -6.92 7.58
C GLU A 136 -11.51 -6.26 6.40
N ILE A 137 -10.85 -7.08 5.58
CA ILE A 137 -10.19 -6.60 4.36
C ILE A 137 -11.26 -6.04 3.41
N PRO A 138 -11.07 -4.83 2.84
CA PRO A 138 -12.04 -4.23 1.92
C PRO A 138 -12.37 -5.14 0.74
N LYS A 139 -13.64 -5.16 0.35
CA LYS A 139 -14.14 -5.89 -0.81
C LYS A 139 -14.69 -4.92 -1.83
N LEU A 140 -14.49 -5.22 -3.10
CA LEU A 140 -14.97 -4.42 -4.21
C LEU A 140 -15.65 -5.30 -5.25
N LYS A 141 -16.94 -5.06 -5.48
CA LYS A 141 -17.68 -5.67 -6.60
C LYS A 141 -17.50 -4.79 -7.83
N PHE A 142 -16.83 -5.33 -8.85
CA PHE A 142 -16.69 -4.67 -10.15
C PHE A 142 -17.94 -4.92 -11.00
N GLU A 143 -18.24 -3.98 -11.90
CA GLU A 143 -19.31 -4.16 -12.88
C GLU A 143 -19.02 -5.40 -13.74
N GLY A 144 -20.05 -6.24 -13.94
CA GLY A 144 -19.92 -7.52 -14.67
C GLY A 144 -19.23 -8.65 -13.89
N SER A 145 -18.87 -8.44 -12.62
CA SER A 145 -18.35 -9.50 -11.75
C SER A 145 -19.45 -10.05 -10.84
N ASP A 146 -19.58 -11.38 -10.76
CA ASP A 146 -20.56 -12.01 -9.88
C ASP A 146 -20.16 -11.88 -8.41
N GLU A 147 -18.86 -12.05 -8.12
CA GLU A 147 -18.29 -12.08 -6.77
C GLU A 147 -17.46 -10.83 -6.43
N PRO A 148 -17.56 -10.31 -5.19
CA PRO A 148 -16.69 -9.23 -4.73
C PRO A 148 -15.22 -9.67 -4.72
N THR A 149 -14.35 -8.83 -5.28
CA THR A 149 -12.91 -9.03 -5.12
C THR A 149 -12.45 -8.55 -3.76
N ILE A 150 -11.76 -9.41 -3.02
CA ILE A 150 -11.08 -9.04 -1.77
C ILE A 150 -9.81 -8.25 -2.10
N LEU A 151 -9.73 -7.02 -1.63
CA LEU A 151 -8.59 -6.11 -1.83
C LEU A 151 -7.52 -6.35 -0.76
N THR A 152 -6.83 -7.49 -0.81
CA THR A 152 -5.62 -7.72 0.01
C THR A 152 -4.52 -6.71 -0.32
N ASN A 153 -3.45 -6.62 0.46
CA ASN A 153 -2.30 -5.76 0.16
C ASN A 153 -1.79 -5.96 -1.28
N GLN A 154 -1.63 -7.21 -1.71
CA GLN A 154 -1.17 -7.56 -3.05
C GLN A 154 -2.11 -6.98 -4.11
N GLN A 155 -3.42 -7.16 -3.91
CA GLN A 155 -4.43 -6.68 -4.85
C GLN A 155 -4.50 -5.15 -4.88
N ALA A 156 -4.38 -4.48 -3.72
CA ALA A 156 -4.39 -3.03 -3.61
C ALA A 156 -3.16 -2.41 -4.29
N PHE A 157 -1.96 -2.90 -4.01
CA PHE A 157 -0.73 -2.41 -4.63
C PHE A 157 -0.72 -2.61 -6.15
N HIS A 158 -1.02 -3.83 -6.64
CA HIS A 158 -0.98 -4.09 -8.08
C HIS A 158 -2.04 -3.31 -8.85
N ARG A 159 -3.24 -3.13 -8.29
CA ARG A 159 -4.26 -2.29 -8.93
C ARG A 159 -3.83 -0.84 -8.98
N ASN A 160 -3.42 -0.26 -7.84
CA ASN A 160 -3.10 1.16 -7.78
C ASN A 160 -1.87 1.50 -8.64
N CYS A 161 -0.75 0.80 -8.43
CA CYS A 161 0.49 1.05 -9.16
C CYS A 161 0.34 0.65 -10.64
N GLY A 162 -0.22 -0.53 -10.91
CA GLY A 162 -0.35 -1.06 -12.26
C GLY A 162 -1.28 -0.21 -13.12
N ALA A 163 -2.46 0.17 -12.61
CA ALA A 163 -3.42 0.95 -13.37
C ALA A 163 -2.89 2.35 -13.73
N CYS A 164 -2.23 3.04 -12.78
CA CYS A 164 -1.64 4.34 -13.05
C CYS A 164 -0.53 4.24 -14.10
N HIS A 165 0.39 3.28 -13.96
CA HIS A 165 1.46 3.14 -14.94
C HIS A 165 0.96 2.71 -16.32
N ASP A 166 -0.02 1.81 -16.39
CA ASP A 166 -0.64 1.43 -17.66
C ASP A 166 -1.33 2.64 -18.32
N ALA A 167 -1.96 3.50 -17.54
CA ALA A 167 -2.52 4.76 -18.02
C ALA A 167 -1.44 5.73 -18.53
N VAL A 168 -0.28 5.82 -17.86
CA VAL A 168 0.86 6.61 -18.34
C VAL A 168 1.37 6.07 -19.68
N VAL A 169 1.58 4.75 -19.83
CA VAL A 169 2.01 4.17 -21.12
C VAL A 169 1.01 4.46 -22.23
N LYS A 170 -0.29 4.37 -21.91
CA LYS A 170 -1.35 4.65 -22.88
C LYS A 170 -1.36 6.12 -23.31
N ALA A 171 -1.21 7.05 -22.36
CA ALA A 171 -1.27 8.48 -22.63
C ALA A 171 0.03 9.04 -23.22
N ARG A 172 1.18 8.40 -22.91
CA ARG A 172 2.53 8.88 -23.23
C ARG A 172 3.42 7.73 -23.73
N PRO A 173 3.12 7.17 -24.91
CA PRO A 173 3.79 5.97 -25.42
C PRO A 173 5.30 6.17 -25.70
N ASP A 174 5.75 7.41 -25.92
CA ASP A 174 7.12 7.74 -26.32
C ASP A 174 8.10 7.96 -25.15
N LEU A 175 7.67 7.68 -23.91
CA LEU A 175 8.54 7.83 -22.74
C LEU A 175 9.75 6.90 -22.79
N THR A 176 10.93 7.47 -22.56
CA THR A 176 12.20 6.74 -22.51
C THR A 176 12.92 7.01 -21.19
N PRO A 177 13.17 5.98 -20.35
CA PRO A 177 12.66 4.62 -20.48
C PRO A 177 11.13 4.58 -20.29
N PRO A 178 10.43 3.57 -20.86
CA PRO A 178 9.01 3.40 -20.62
C PRO A 178 8.77 3.08 -19.14
N PRO A 179 7.68 3.59 -18.53
CA PRO A 179 7.35 3.24 -17.16
C PRO A 179 7.02 1.73 -17.05
N PRO A 180 7.22 1.14 -15.86
CA PRO A 180 6.95 -0.28 -15.66
C PRO A 180 5.43 -0.53 -15.70
N THR A 181 4.97 -1.59 -16.35
CA THR A 181 3.52 -1.87 -16.52
C THR A 181 3.05 -3.01 -15.63
N SER A 182 1.72 -3.15 -15.48
CA SER A 182 1.11 -4.28 -14.77
C SER A 182 1.50 -5.65 -15.33
N LYS A 183 1.95 -5.69 -16.59
CA LYS A 183 2.35 -6.89 -17.32
C LYS A 183 3.84 -7.24 -17.20
N LYS A 184 4.67 -6.35 -16.64
CA LYS A 184 6.14 -6.52 -16.55
C LYS A 184 6.58 -6.62 -15.09
N CYS A 185 6.33 -7.77 -14.46
CA CYS A 185 6.53 -7.97 -13.02
C CYS A 185 7.93 -7.57 -12.52
N VAL A 186 8.97 -7.97 -13.26
CA VAL A 186 10.38 -7.73 -12.89
C VAL A 186 10.84 -6.28 -13.08
N ALA A 187 10.02 -5.43 -13.70
CA ALA A 187 10.33 -4.01 -13.84
C ALA A 187 10.16 -3.27 -12.50
N CYS A 188 9.25 -3.74 -11.63
CA CYS A 188 9.08 -3.24 -10.26
C CYS A 188 9.77 -4.15 -9.23
N HIS A 189 9.60 -5.47 -9.35
CA HIS A 189 10.15 -6.44 -8.41
C HIS A 189 11.59 -6.79 -8.76
N LYS A 190 12.52 -6.41 -7.89
CA LYS A 190 13.92 -6.74 -8.04
C LYS A 190 14.35 -7.72 -6.97
N LYS A 191 14.82 -8.90 -7.38
CA LYS A 191 15.55 -9.78 -6.47
C LYS A 191 16.78 -9.02 -6.00
N ILE A 192 16.93 -8.93 -4.68
CA ILE A 192 18.23 -8.55 -4.12
C ILE A 192 19.16 -9.70 -4.47
N ALA A 193 20.32 -9.40 -5.07
CA ALA A 193 21.34 -10.42 -5.28
C ALA A 193 21.67 -11.03 -3.92
N ALA A 194 21.63 -12.36 -3.83
CA ALA A 194 21.96 -13.10 -2.61
C ALA A 194 23.44 -12.92 -2.24
#